data_AF-X1K7P9-F1
#
_entry.id   AF-X1K7P9-F1
#
_cell.length_a   1.000
_cell.length_b   1.000
_cell.length_c   1.000
_cell.angle_alpha   90.00
_cell.angle_beta   90.00
_cell.angle_gamma   90.00
#
_symmetry.space_group_name_H-M   'P 1'
#
loop_
_entity.id
_entity.type
_entity.pdbx_description
1 polymer ?
#
loop_
_entity_poly.entity_id
_entity_poly.type
_entity_poly.pdbx_seq_one_letter_code
_entity_poly.pdbx_strand_id
1 'polypeptide(L)'
;MGESRWRVFETTTIDGRVRKIRKGTIFKTLSKNIYEVAEIIFLFEMEVRPDVTVLTDGQFHKLLIEGVEEPLLCTKLNRGIRNICSVGRVIEALVINELDGLEHGKIFKLDNGQIWEQEEFYIYTGIFIMPKVTIWHNGVVFKMKIDGVDKPVTVQQLY
;
A
#
# COMPACT_ATOMS: atom_id res chain seq x y z
N MET A 1 -12.31 -35.52 -3.99
CA MET A 1 -11.09 -34.70 -4.02
C MET A 1 -11.52 -33.30 -4.42
N GLY A 2 -11.65 -32.37 -3.47
CA GLY A 2 -12.08 -31.00 -3.78
C GLY A 2 -10.92 -30.25 -4.41
N GLU A 3 -11.10 -29.77 -5.64
CA GLU A 3 -10.14 -28.86 -6.27
C GLU A 3 -9.92 -27.66 -5.35
N SER A 4 -8.66 -27.35 -5.07
CA SER A 4 -8.29 -26.13 -4.35
C SER A 4 -8.82 -24.94 -5.15
N ARG A 5 -9.78 -24.18 -4.59
CA ARG A 5 -10.37 -22.97 -5.19
C ARG A 5 -9.37 -21.85 -5.47
N TRP A 6 -8.13 -22.00 -5.02
CA TRP A 6 -7.07 -21.02 -5.11
C TRP A 6 -6.43 -21.06 -6.50
N ARG A 7 -6.40 -19.91 -7.18
CA ARG A 7 -5.72 -19.75 -8.47
C ARG A 7 -4.64 -18.69 -8.36
N VAL A 8 -3.55 -18.86 -9.12
CA VAL A 8 -2.48 -17.87 -9.25
C VAL A 8 -3.06 -16.60 -9.88
N PHE A 9 -2.95 -15.47 -9.19
CA PHE A 9 -3.34 -14.15 -9.70
C PHE A 9 -2.14 -13.44 -10.34
N GLU A 10 -0.98 -13.44 -9.68
CA GLU A 10 0.28 -12.91 -10.20
C GLU A 10 1.51 -13.58 -9.56
N THR A 11 2.64 -13.52 -10.28
CA THR A 11 3.99 -13.86 -9.80
C THR A 11 4.90 -12.67 -10.12
N THR A 12 5.51 -12.06 -9.09
CA THR A 12 6.23 -10.77 -9.21
C THR A 12 7.14 -10.55 -8.00
N THR A 13 7.74 -9.36 -7.90
CA THR A 13 8.61 -8.94 -6.78
C THR A 13 7.97 -7.79 -6.00
N ILE A 14 8.24 -7.71 -4.69
CA ILE A 14 7.87 -6.55 -3.86
C ILE A 14 8.73 -5.34 -4.25
N ASP A 15 8.07 -4.22 -4.54
CA ASP A 15 8.71 -2.94 -4.84
C ASP A 15 9.09 -2.21 -3.55
N GLY A 16 10.20 -2.61 -2.95
CA GLY A 16 10.74 -2.02 -1.72
C GLY A 16 11.58 -2.98 -0.90
N ARG A 17 11.87 -2.61 0.35
CA ARG A 17 12.47 -3.51 1.36
C ARG A 17 11.41 -3.89 2.39
N VAL A 18 11.35 -5.16 2.77
CA VAL A 18 10.41 -5.67 3.77
C VAL A 18 11.17 -5.91 5.07
N ARG A 19 11.04 -5.03 6.08
CA ARG A 19 11.77 -5.20 7.35
C ARG A 19 10.97 -5.92 8.42
N LYS A 20 9.75 -5.43 8.70
CA LYS A 20 8.90 -5.92 9.78
C LYS A 20 7.47 -6.09 9.27
N ILE A 21 6.97 -7.32 9.36
CA ILE A 21 5.61 -7.66 8.96
C ILE A 21 4.75 -7.73 10.22
N ARG A 22 3.61 -7.04 10.20
CA ARG A 22 2.58 -7.09 11.24
C ARG A 22 1.22 -6.80 10.61
N LYS A 23 0.13 -7.02 11.34
CA LYS A 23 -1.20 -6.57 10.93
C LYS A 23 -1.16 -5.08 10.57
N GLY A 24 -1.69 -4.73 9.40
CA GLY A 24 -1.68 -3.36 8.87
C GLY A 24 -0.43 -2.97 8.08
N THR A 25 0.58 -3.84 7.97
CA THR A 25 1.70 -3.61 7.05
C THR A 25 1.18 -3.61 5.60
N ILE A 26 1.66 -2.67 4.79
CA ILE A 26 1.26 -2.49 3.39
C ILE A 26 2.44 -2.77 2.47
N PHE A 27 2.21 -3.58 1.45
CA PHE A 27 3.17 -3.91 0.40
C PHE A 27 2.69 -3.43 -0.97
N LYS A 28 3.65 -3.11 -1.83
CA LYS A 28 3.43 -2.81 -3.25
C LYS A 28 4.28 -3.77 -4.09
N THR A 29 3.76 -4.29 -5.19
CA THR A 29 4.51 -5.13 -6.12
C THR A 29 5.01 -4.35 -7.35
N LEU A 30 5.98 -4.89 -8.09
CA LEU A 30 6.43 -4.30 -9.37
C LEU A 30 5.29 -4.25 -10.41
N SER A 31 4.32 -5.16 -10.32
CA SER A 31 3.07 -5.14 -11.09
C SER A 31 2.10 -4.02 -10.69
N LYS A 32 2.46 -3.17 -9.72
CA LYS A 32 1.66 -2.04 -9.20
C LYS A 32 0.41 -2.44 -8.41
N ASN A 33 0.37 -3.64 -7.83
CA ASN A 33 -0.69 -4.03 -6.89
C ASN A 33 -0.31 -3.67 -5.44
N ILE A 34 -1.31 -3.34 -4.60
CA ILE A 34 -1.13 -2.96 -3.19
C ILE A 34 -1.92 -3.90 -2.27
N TYR A 35 -1.25 -4.43 -1.25
CA TYR A 35 -1.79 -5.42 -0.31
C TYR A 35 -1.57 -4.99 1.13
N GLU A 36 -2.56 -5.21 1.99
CA GLU A 36 -2.46 -5.03 3.45
C GLU A 36 -2.55 -6.38 4.17
N VAL A 37 -1.67 -6.59 5.15
CA VAL A 37 -1.64 -7.77 6.02
C VAL A 37 -2.81 -7.75 6.99
N ALA A 38 -3.69 -8.77 6.91
CA ALA A 38 -4.93 -8.81 7.68
C ALA A 38 -4.79 -9.42 9.09
N GLU A 39 -3.81 -10.32 9.30
CA GLU A 39 -3.59 -11.05 10.55
C GLU A 39 -2.18 -10.83 11.12
N ILE A 40 -2.00 -11.09 12.42
CA ILE A 40 -0.68 -11.00 13.07
C ILE A 40 0.15 -12.20 12.63
N ILE A 41 1.31 -11.93 12.06
CA ILE A 41 2.28 -12.93 11.64
C ILE A 41 3.59 -12.54 12.30
N PHE A 42 4.25 -13.51 12.93
CA PHE A 42 5.45 -13.31 13.75
C PHE A 42 6.56 -12.59 12.96
N LEU A 43 7.34 -11.78 13.69
CA LEU A 43 8.49 -11.03 13.20
C LEU A 43 9.51 -11.97 12.53
N PHE A 44 9.58 -11.94 11.19
CA PHE A 44 10.82 -12.24 10.48
C PHE A 44 11.43 -10.92 10.01
N GLU A 45 12.64 -10.63 10.47
CA GLU A 45 13.48 -9.59 9.87
C GLU A 45 14.02 -10.15 8.55
N MET A 46 13.40 -9.73 7.44
CA MET A 46 13.90 -10.08 6.11
C MET A 46 14.78 -8.94 5.60
N GLU A 47 16.01 -9.22 5.21
CA GLU A 47 16.93 -8.21 4.64
C GLU A 47 16.94 -8.19 3.10
N VAL A 48 16.03 -8.92 2.46
CA VAL A 48 16.06 -9.20 1.01
C VAL A 48 14.80 -8.67 0.32
N ARG A 49 14.83 -8.53 -1.01
CA ARG A 49 13.64 -8.37 -1.88
C ARG A 49 13.16 -9.77 -2.28
N PRO A 50 12.23 -10.41 -1.54
CA PRO A 50 11.83 -11.77 -1.84
C PRO A 50 10.88 -11.82 -3.04
N ASP A 51 10.86 -12.97 -3.71
CA ASP A 51 9.82 -13.31 -4.67
C ASP A 51 8.49 -13.60 -3.94
N VAL A 52 7.37 -13.28 -4.58
CA VAL A 52 6.03 -13.49 -4.03
C VAL A 52 5.09 -14.12 -5.05
N THR A 53 4.38 -15.16 -4.61
CA THR A 53 3.26 -15.78 -5.35
C THR A 53 1.94 -15.42 -4.69
N VAL A 54 1.00 -14.86 -5.45
CA VAL A 54 -0.32 -14.46 -4.94
C VAL A 54 -1.41 -15.43 -5.40
N LEU A 55 -2.11 -16.04 -4.45
CA LEU A 55 -3.31 -16.85 -4.69
C LEU A 55 -4.58 -16.05 -4.37
N THR A 56 -5.70 -16.33 -5.04
CA THR A 56 -7.01 -15.74 -4.69
C THR A 56 -8.14 -16.75 -4.73
N ASP A 57 -9.15 -16.55 -3.88
CA ASP A 57 -10.45 -17.25 -3.89
C ASP A 57 -11.60 -16.38 -4.45
N GLY A 58 -11.28 -15.15 -4.91
CA GLY A 58 -12.23 -14.15 -5.38
C GLY A 58 -12.63 -13.09 -4.36
N GLN A 59 -12.43 -13.32 -3.05
CA GLN A 59 -12.67 -12.35 -1.98
C GLN A 59 -11.38 -11.95 -1.27
N PHE A 60 -10.53 -12.93 -0.96
CA PHE A 60 -9.28 -12.79 -0.24
C PHE A 60 -8.09 -13.19 -1.13
N HIS A 61 -6.91 -12.75 -0.71
CA HIS A 61 -5.65 -13.08 -1.37
C HIS A 61 -4.72 -13.75 -0.35
N LYS A 62 -3.93 -14.73 -0.79
CA LYS A 62 -2.85 -15.33 0.01
C LYS A 62 -1.52 -15.04 -0.67
N LEU A 63 -0.57 -14.46 0.08
CA LEU A 63 0.78 -14.18 -0.38
C LEU A 63 1.72 -15.27 0.15
N LEU A 64 2.35 -16.00 -0.76
CA LEU A 64 3.43 -16.94 -0.47
C LEU A 64 4.72 -16.20 -0.77
N ILE A 65 5.40 -15.74 0.28
CA ILE A 65 6.66 -14.99 0.17
C ILE A 65 7.80 -15.97 0.36
N GLU A 66 8.78 -15.96 -0.54
CA GLU A 66 9.98 -16.78 -0.39
C GLU A 66 10.68 -16.51 0.96
N GLY A 67 10.96 -17.57 1.72
CA GLY A 67 11.54 -17.47 3.06
C GLY A 67 10.53 -17.28 4.20
N VAL A 68 9.22 -17.25 3.91
CA VAL A 68 8.16 -17.24 4.92
C VAL A 68 7.40 -18.57 4.87
N GLU A 69 7.38 -19.32 5.99
CA GLU A 69 6.76 -20.64 6.05
C GLU A 69 5.24 -20.59 5.89
N GLU A 70 4.59 -19.58 6.47
CA GLU A 70 3.13 -19.45 6.47
C GLU A 70 2.63 -18.45 5.40
N PRO A 71 1.66 -18.82 4.55
CA PRO A 71 1.08 -17.91 3.57
C PRO A 71 0.28 -16.80 4.27
N LEU A 72 0.50 -15.54 3.85
CA LEU A 72 -0.14 -14.37 4.48
C LEU A 72 -1.51 -14.12 3.87
N LEU A 73 -2.57 -14.09 4.69
CA LEU A 73 -3.90 -13.66 4.24
C LEU A 73 -3.96 -12.13 4.11
N CYS A 74 -4.32 -11.64 2.94
CA CYS A 74 -4.30 -10.23 2.58
C CYS A 74 -5.58 -9.78 1.88
N THR A 75 -5.87 -8.49 2.04
CA THR A 75 -6.88 -7.78 1.25
C THR A 75 -6.19 -6.91 0.21
N LYS A 76 -6.48 -7.14 -1.09
CA LYS A 76 -6.08 -6.20 -2.15
C LYS A 76 -6.82 -4.89 -1.97
N LEU A 77 -6.09 -3.79 -1.85
CA LEU A 77 -6.65 -2.48 -1.51
C LEU A 77 -7.03 -1.66 -2.74
N ASN A 78 -6.27 -1.71 -3.84
CA ASN A 78 -6.54 -0.94 -5.05
C ASN A 78 -7.62 -1.59 -5.96
N ARG A 79 -8.76 -1.97 -5.37
CA ARG A 79 -9.93 -2.50 -6.11
C ARG A 79 -10.56 -1.33 -6.87
N GLY A 80 -10.17 -1.15 -8.13
CA GLY A 80 -10.71 -0.07 -8.98
C GLY A 80 -12.24 -0.02 -9.01
N ILE A 81 -12.80 1.17 -9.29
CA ILE A 81 -14.25 1.37 -9.44
C ILE A 81 -14.71 0.57 -10.68
N ARG A 82 -15.65 -0.35 -10.51
CA ARG A 82 -16.09 -1.28 -11.57
C ARG A 82 -16.78 -0.63 -12.76
N ASN A 83 -17.15 0.66 -12.70
CA ASN A 83 -17.71 1.40 -13.82
C ASN A 83 -17.48 2.91 -13.62
N ILE A 84 -17.06 3.58 -14.71
CA ILE A 84 -16.81 5.02 -14.90
C ILE A 84 -15.35 5.47 -14.66
N CYS A 85 -14.66 5.64 -15.79
CA CYS A 85 -13.56 6.56 -16.09
C CYS A 85 -12.82 7.24 -14.91
N SER A 86 -11.92 6.54 -14.23
CA SER A 86 -10.50 6.53 -14.57
C SER A 86 -9.81 5.52 -13.66
N VAL A 87 -8.91 4.76 -14.28
CA VAL A 87 -7.99 3.74 -13.74
C VAL A 87 -7.88 3.71 -12.21
N GLY A 88 -7.96 2.51 -11.63
CA GLY A 88 -7.41 2.19 -10.29
C GLY A 88 -5.90 2.43 -10.26
N ARG A 89 -5.50 3.69 -10.42
CA ARG A 89 -4.16 4.15 -10.71
C ARG A 89 -3.49 4.35 -9.37
N VAL A 90 -2.47 3.54 -9.13
CA VAL A 90 -1.52 3.83 -8.07
C VAL A 90 -0.68 5.00 -8.56
N ILE A 91 -0.67 6.10 -7.81
CA ILE A 91 0.17 7.27 -8.08
C ILE A 91 1.41 7.16 -7.22
N GLU A 92 2.58 7.33 -7.83
CA GLU A 92 3.85 7.43 -7.13
C GLU A 92 4.46 8.79 -7.45
N ALA A 93 4.91 9.49 -6.41
CA ALA A 93 5.43 10.85 -6.53
C ALA A 93 6.34 11.18 -5.34
N LEU A 94 7.05 12.29 -5.44
CA LEU A 94 7.76 12.91 -4.32
C LEU A 94 6.94 14.09 -3.79
N VAL A 95 6.87 14.24 -2.47
CA VAL A 95 6.35 15.48 -1.87
C VAL A 95 7.42 16.56 -1.95
N ILE A 96 7.14 17.65 -2.64
CA ILE A 96 8.12 18.72 -2.91
C ILE A 96 8.02 19.92 -1.97
N ASN A 97 6.97 20.00 -1.15
CA ASN A 97 6.89 20.96 -0.06
C ASN A 97 7.45 20.39 1.26
N GLU A 98 7.83 21.29 2.16
CA GLU A 98 8.23 20.92 3.51
C GLU A 98 7.06 20.31 4.29
N LEU A 99 7.35 19.26 5.05
CA LEU A 99 6.43 18.62 5.99
C LEU A 99 7.11 18.51 7.36
N ASP A 100 6.49 19.12 8.35
CA ASP A 100 6.85 19.10 9.77
C ASP A 100 5.86 18.25 10.60
N GLY A 101 5.35 17.19 9.98
CA GLY A 101 4.38 16.29 10.57
C GLY A 101 3.25 15.96 9.61
N LEU A 102 2.25 15.28 10.15
CA LEU A 102 0.98 14.98 9.53
C LEU A 102 -0.14 15.39 10.48
N GLU A 103 -1.15 16.05 9.95
CA GLU A 103 -2.31 16.52 10.68
C GLU A 103 -3.49 16.73 9.72
N HIS A 104 -4.71 16.81 10.24
CA HIS A 104 -5.86 17.18 9.42
C HIS A 104 -5.62 18.54 8.74
N GLY A 105 -5.91 18.62 7.44
CA GLY A 105 -5.67 19.81 6.61
C GLY A 105 -4.25 19.92 6.06
N LYS A 106 -3.35 18.94 6.33
CA LYS A 106 -1.99 18.96 5.78
C LYS A 106 -2.00 18.87 4.26
N ILE A 107 -1.31 19.79 3.59
CA ILE A 107 -1.20 19.86 2.13
C ILE A 107 0.06 19.16 1.63
N PHE A 108 -0.11 18.32 0.61
CA PHE A 108 0.95 17.64 -0.11
C PHE A 108 0.98 18.13 -1.55
N LYS A 109 2.06 18.81 -1.93
CA LYS A 109 2.38 19.18 -3.31
C LYS A 109 3.32 18.12 -3.87
N LEU A 110 2.93 17.51 -4.98
CA LEU A 110 3.68 16.44 -5.59
C LEU A 110 4.54 16.94 -6.76
N ASP A 111 5.67 16.28 -7.01
CA ASP A 111 6.56 16.56 -8.15
C ASP A 111 5.89 16.38 -9.53
N ASN A 112 4.81 15.61 -9.58
CA ASN A 112 3.97 15.45 -10.76
C ASN A 112 2.91 16.56 -10.94
N GLY A 113 2.92 17.58 -10.08
CA GLY A 113 2.03 18.75 -10.14
C GLY A 113 0.70 18.62 -9.39
N GLN A 114 0.36 17.43 -8.87
CA GLN A 114 -0.89 17.24 -8.13
C GLN A 114 -0.82 17.84 -6.71
N ILE A 115 -1.98 18.24 -6.20
CA ILE A 115 -2.12 18.76 -4.83
C ILE A 115 -3.16 17.94 -4.08
N TRP A 116 -2.78 17.44 -2.91
CA TRP A 116 -3.60 16.60 -2.04
C TRP A 116 -3.68 17.18 -0.64
N GLU A 117 -4.75 16.88 0.08
CA GLU A 117 -4.97 17.30 1.48
C GLU A 117 -5.32 16.09 2.35
N GLN A 118 -4.78 16.03 3.57
CA GLN A 118 -5.17 15.03 4.57
C GLN A 118 -6.55 15.36 5.18
N GLU A 119 -7.50 14.42 5.07
CA GLU A 119 -8.83 14.59 5.65
C GLU A 119 -9.00 14.00 7.05
N GLU A 120 -8.20 12.99 7.43
CA GLU A 120 -8.41 12.32 8.71
C GLU A 120 -7.71 13.02 9.89
N PHE A 121 -8.31 12.91 11.08
CA PHE A 121 -7.71 13.33 12.36
C PHE A 121 -6.65 12.33 12.84
N TYR A 122 -5.58 12.17 12.07
CA TYR A 122 -4.38 11.44 12.45
C TYR A 122 -3.22 12.42 12.59
N ILE A 123 -2.51 12.34 13.71
CA ILE A 123 -1.34 13.19 13.97
C ILE A 123 -0.08 12.34 13.97
N TYR A 124 0.95 12.79 13.27
CA TYR A 124 2.29 12.23 13.31
C TYR A 124 3.31 13.37 13.38
N THR A 125 4.23 13.32 14.34
CA THR A 125 5.29 14.32 14.47
C THR A 125 6.59 13.79 13.87
N GLY A 126 7.15 14.48 12.89
CA GLY A 126 8.42 14.13 12.29
C GLY A 126 8.78 15.09 11.15
N ILE A 127 10.08 15.26 10.91
CA ILE A 127 10.58 16.05 9.79
C ILE A 127 10.75 15.12 8.59
N PHE A 128 10.14 15.48 7.47
CA PHE A 128 10.29 14.73 6.23
C PHE A 128 11.06 15.56 5.20
N ILE A 129 12.06 14.92 4.59
CA ILE A 129 12.85 15.53 3.51
C ILE A 129 12.47 14.83 2.22
N MET A 130 11.61 15.49 1.42
CA MET A 130 11.15 15.04 0.10
C MET A 130 10.74 13.56 0.07
N PRO A 131 9.79 13.13 0.93
CA PRO A 131 9.44 11.73 1.05
C PRO A 131 8.76 11.22 -0.22
N LYS A 132 9.01 9.94 -0.56
CA LYS A 132 8.24 9.23 -1.59
C LYS A 132 6.85 8.89 -1.05
N VAL A 133 5.83 9.11 -1.88
CA VAL A 133 4.46 8.74 -1.56
C VAL A 133 3.88 7.76 -2.57
N THR A 134 2.97 6.92 -2.10
CA THR A 134 2.15 6.04 -2.91
C THR A 134 0.69 6.32 -2.59
N ILE A 135 -0.10 6.74 -3.58
CA ILE A 135 -1.52 7.03 -3.44
C ILE A 135 -2.34 6.00 -4.19
N TRP A 136 -3.42 5.51 -3.59
CA TRP A 136 -4.37 4.60 -4.24
C TRP A 136 -5.79 4.87 -3.78
N HIS A 137 -6.75 4.61 -4.66
CA HIS A 137 -8.15 4.56 -4.30
C HIS A 137 -8.51 3.17 -3.80
N ASN A 138 -9.15 3.06 -2.63
CA ASN A 138 -9.55 1.77 -2.07
C ASN A 138 -10.97 1.31 -2.49
N GLY A 139 -11.63 2.09 -3.34
CA GLY A 139 -13.03 1.91 -3.72
C GLY A 139 -13.98 2.89 -3.05
N VAL A 140 -13.55 3.55 -1.95
CA VAL A 140 -14.33 4.54 -1.20
C VAL A 140 -13.60 5.87 -1.09
N VAL A 141 -12.33 5.84 -0.69
CA VAL A 141 -11.49 7.02 -0.46
C VAL A 141 -10.10 6.84 -1.06
N PHE A 142 -9.38 7.94 -1.25
CA PHE A 142 -7.95 7.88 -1.54
C PHE A 142 -7.15 7.73 -0.25
N LYS A 143 -6.16 6.85 -0.30
CA LYS A 143 -5.17 6.63 0.75
C LYS A 143 -3.79 7.03 0.23
N MET A 144 -3.00 7.70 1.06
CA MET A 144 -1.62 8.04 0.80
C MET A 144 -0.72 7.34 1.83
N LYS A 145 0.23 6.54 1.35
CA LYS A 145 1.32 5.99 2.16
C LYS A 145 2.56 6.84 1.93
N ILE A 146 3.08 7.41 3.01
CA ILE A 146 4.32 8.16 3.02
C ILE A 146 5.44 7.21 3.43
N ASP A 147 6.55 7.22 2.70
CA ASP A 147 7.70 6.39 3.04
C ASP A 147 8.24 6.74 4.44
N GLY A 148 8.58 5.72 5.22
CA GLY A 148 8.95 5.88 6.63
C GLY A 148 7.79 6.07 7.63
N VAL A 149 6.54 6.29 7.19
CA VAL A 149 5.37 6.39 8.08
C VAL A 149 4.57 5.10 8.00
N ASP A 150 4.40 4.39 9.13
CA ASP A 150 3.76 3.07 9.17
C ASP A 150 2.30 3.05 8.67
N LYS A 151 1.51 4.05 9.05
CA LYS A 151 0.08 4.12 8.75
C LYS A 151 -0.18 5.02 7.53
N PRO A 152 -0.96 4.59 6.52
CA PRO A 152 -1.41 5.50 5.47
C PRO A 152 -2.45 6.48 5.98
N VAL A 153 -2.50 7.66 5.38
CA VAL A 153 -3.49 8.71 5.67
C VAL A 153 -4.55 8.79 4.58
N THR A 154 -5.74 9.20 4.95
CA THR A 154 -6.86 9.49 4.04
C THR A 154 -6.64 10.87 3.44
N VAL A 155 -6.71 10.95 2.12
CA VAL A 155 -6.47 12.20 1.39
C VAL A 155 -7.58 12.47 0.39
N GLN A 156 -7.77 13.75 0.07
CA GLN A 156 -8.57 14.22 -1.05
C GLN A 156 -7.69 14.99 -2.04
N GLN A 157 -7.99 14.87 -3.34
CA GLN A 157 -7.30 15.65 -4.36
C GLN A 157 -7.94 17.03 -4.47
N LEU A 158 -7.12 18.09 -4.43
CA LEU A 158 -7.58 19.47 -4.61
C LEU A 158 -7.43 19.93 -6.07
N TYR A 159 -6.32 19.55 -6.73
CA TYR A 159 -5.98 19.93 -8.10
C TYR A 159 -5.19 18.81 -8.82
#